data_AF-A0A9D9BR37-F1
#
_entry.id   AF-A0A9D9BR37-F1
#
_cell.length_a   1.000
_cell.length_b   1.000
_cell.length_c   1.000
_cell.angle_alpha   90.00
_cell.angle_beta   90.00
_cell.angle_gamma   90.00
#
_symmetry.space_group_name_H-M   'P 1'
#
loop_
_entity.id
_entity.type
_entity.pdbx_description
1 polymer ?
#
loop_
_entity_poly.entity_id
_entity_poly.type
_entity_poly.pdbx_seq_one_letter_code
_entity_poly.pdbx_strand_id
1 'polypeptide(L)'
;METKSNLITNIIKIALVLLLLVWCFLIIQPFLLVILWAIILAVALFPVYKSILNRIGEKRKKLITLLFGILVSILLLVPAYFITKSVGQTTLNAVNDIKNNTFQLPAPDESVKEWPMVGGNIYENWSNASTDLKKYSIEHKDFLLDQRSKQLTGFKGFLAAFITFFVAFLLSLVFMYHSDYANK
;
A
#
# COMPACT_ATOMS: atom_id res chain seq x y z
N MET A 1 37.64 43.16 6.74
CA MET A 1 36.24 43.01 6.27
C MET A 1 36.02 41.70 5.51
N GLU A 2 37.04 41.07 4.91
CA GLU A 2 36.92 39.80 4.17
C GLU A 2 36.42 38.58 4.98
N THR A 3 36.76 38.46 6.26
CA THR A 3 36.34 37.29 7.05
C THR A 3 34.83 37.22 7.25
N LYS A 4 34.12 38.36 7.27
CA LYS A 4 32.66 38.39 7.45
C LYS A 4 31.89 37.95 6.20
N SER A 5 32.36 38.24 4.99
CA SER A 5 31.67 37.81 3.75
C SER A 5 31.80 36.30 3.51
N ASN A 6 32.95 35.72 3.86
CA ASN A 6 33.19 34.28 3.77
C ASN A 6 32.33 33.48 4.74
N LEU A 7 32.11 34.01 5.96
CA LEU A 7 31.19 33.40 6.94
C LEU A 7 29.74 33.37 6.42
N ILE A 8 29.24 34.48 5.89
CA ILE A 8 27.88 34.56 5.33
C ILE A 8 27.73 33.59 4.16
N THR A 9 28.73 33.52 3.27
CA THR A 9 28.72 32.61 2.12
C THR A 9 28.70 31.14 2.55
N ASN A 10 29.48 30.77 3.57
CA ASN A 10 29.47 29.40 4.10
C ASN A 10 28.14 29.06 4.78
N ILE A 11 27.53 29.98 5.53
CA ILE A 11 26.21 29.77 6.16
C ILE A 11 25.14 29.51 5.09
N ILE A 12 25.13 30.30 4.01
CA ILE A 12 24.18 30.12 2.91
C ILE A 12 24.38 28.75 2.24
N LYS A 13 25.63 28.33 1.99
CA LYS A 13 25.92 27.00 1.42
C LYS A 13 25.42 25.87 2.33
N ILE A 14 25.68 25.96 3.64
CA ILE A 14 25.23 24.95 4.61
C ILE A 14 23.70 24.91 4.68
N ALA A 15 23.04 26.08 4.71
CA ALA A 15 21.58 26.18 4.70
C ALA A 15 20.97 25.56 3.43
N LEU A 16 21.59 25.80 2.28
CA LEU A 16 21.15 25.23 1.00
C LEU A 16 21.29 23.69 1.00
N VAL A 17 22.40 23.16 1.51
CA VAL A 17 22.61 21.71 1.62
C VAL A 17 21.61 21.07 2.58
N LEU A 18 21.34 21.71 3.73
CA LEU A 18 20.33 21.24 4.68
C LEU A 18 18.92 21.24 4.08
N LEU A 19 18.54 22.32 3.36
CA LEU A 19 17.28 22.40 2.64
C LEU A 19 17.14 21.25 1.64
N LEU A 20 18.20 20.99 0.87
CA LEU A 20 18.22 19.92 -0.12
C LEU A 20 18.12 18.53 0.52
N LEU A 21 18.78 18.31 1.66
CA LEU A 21 18.65 17.08 2.44
C LEU A 21 17.22 16.88 2.95
N VAL A 22 16.58 17.92 3.49
CA VAL A 22 15.19 17.86 3.96
C VAL A 22 14.24 17.55 2.81
N TRP A 23 14.41 18.20 1.66
CA TRP A 23 13.64 17.90 0.47
C TRP A 23 13.84 16.47 -0.04
N CYS A 24 15.07 15.98 -0.08
CA CYS A 24 15.36 14.60 -0.43
C CYS A 24 14.70 13.63 0.56
N PHE A 25 14.76 13.93 1.85
CA PHE A 25 14.12 13.13 2.88
C PHE A 25 12.60 13.10 2.74
N LEU A 26 11.94 14.24 2.48
CA LEU A 26 10.50 14.30 2.27
C LEU A 26 10.05 13.45 1.06
N ILE A 27 10.86 13.42 0.00
CA ILE A 27 10.60 12.58 -1.17
C ILE A 27 10.77 11.10 -0.82
N ILE A 28 11.81 10.73 -0.06
CA ILE A 28 12.10 9.34 0.31
C ILE A 28 11.15 8.81 1.40
N GLN A 29 10.66 9.67 2.29
CA GLN A 29 9.80 9.34 3.43
C GLN A 29 8.64 8.38 3.10
N PRO A 30 7.81 8.60 2.06
CA PRO A 30 6.73 7.67 1.72
C PRO A 30 7.23 6.30 1.24
N PHE A 31 8.46 6.21 0.73
CA PHE A 31 9.04 4.96 0.26
C PHE A 31 9.75 4.17 1.36
N LEU A 32 10.11 4.79 2.50
CA LEU A 32 10.80 4.10 3.60
C LEU A 32 10.03 2.87 4.07
N LEU A 33 8.71 2.97 4.18
CA LEU A 33 7.87 1.84 4.56
C LEU A 33 8.00 0.68 3.56
N VAL A 34 7.96 0.97 2.26
CA VAL A 34 8.10 -0.02 1.19
C VAL A 34 9.51 -0.64 1.18
N ILE A 35 10.55 0.17 1.39
CA ILE A 35 11.94 -0.28 1.50
C ILE A 35 12.10 -1.23 2.68
N LEU A 36 11.53 -0.88 3.83
CA LEU A 36 11.60 -1.69 5.04
C LEU A 36 10.90 -3.04 4.83
N TRP A 37 9.71 -3.04 4.22
CA TRP A 37 9.03 -4.27 3.81
C TRP A 37 9.84 -5.09 2.81
N ALA A 38 10.48 -4.45 1.83
CA ALA A 38 11.34 -5.13 0.87
C ALA A 38 12.55 -5.80 1.53
N ILE A 39 13.18 -5.15 2.52
CA ILE A 39 14.27 -5.72 3.31
C ILE A 39 13.79 -6.93 4.11
N ILE A 40 12.65 -6.81 4.81
CA ILE A 40 12.06 -7.93 5.56
C ILE A 40 11.82 -9.13 4.64
N LEU A 41 11.18 -8.91 3.49
CA LEU A 41 10.90 -9.96 2.52
C LEU A 41 12.19 -10.56 1.94
N ALA A 42 13.18 -9.72 1.61
CA ALA A 42 14.46 -10.19 1.10
C ALA A 42 15.16 -11.12 2.11
N VAL A 43 15.20 -10.74 3.38
CA VAL A 43 15.79 -11.56 4.46
C VAL A 43 15.00 -12.85 4.64
N ALA A 44 13.66 -12.78 4.64
CA ALA A 44 12.79 -13.95 4.81
C ALA A 44 12.89 -14.94 3.64
N LEU A 45 13.05 -14.45 2.41
CA LEU A 45 13.09 -15.28 1.19
C LEU A 45 14.50 -15.76 0.84
N PHE A 46 15.55 -15.13 1.37
CA PHE A 46 16.94 -15.51 1.16
C PHE A 46 17.25 -17.00 1.45
N PRO A 47 16.81 -17.62 2.56
CA PRO A 47 17.06 -19.04 2.82
C PRO A 47 16.39 -19.96 1.79
N VAL A 48 15.21 -19.57 1.29
CA VAL A 48 14.48 -20.30 0.24
C VAL A 48 15.25 -20.20 -1.08
N TYR A 49 15.67 -18.99 -1.46
CA TYR A 49 16.49 -18.75 -2.64
C TYR A 49 17.78 -19.58 -2.62
N LYS A 50 18.50 -19.58 -1.49
CA LYS A 50 19.74 -20.35 -1.31
C LYS A 50 19.51 -21.86 -1.39
N SER A 51 18.41 -22.36 -0.82
CA SER A 51 18.05 -23.78 -0.89
C SER A 51 17.78 -24.23 -2.33
N ILE A 52 17.12 -23.40 -3.12
CA ILE A 52 16.86 -23.65 -4.54
C ILE A 52 18.17 -23.61 -5.35
N LEU A 53 19.02 -22.61 -5.11
CA LEU A 53 20.31 -22.47 -5.78
C LEU A 53 21.22 -23.67 -5.54
N ASN A 54 21.27 -24.17 -4.30
CA ASN A 54 22.06 -25.34 -3.93
C ASN A 54 21.56 -26.64 -4.60
N ARG A 55 20.26 -26.77 -4.86
CA ARG A 55 19.71 -27.96 -5.54
C ARG A 55 19.92 -27.96 -7.05
N ILE A 56 19.92 -26.79 -7.69
CA ILE A 56 19.97 -26.66 -9.16
C ILE A 56 21.40 -26.40 -9.66
N GLY A 57 22.29 -25.92 -8.79
CA GLY A 57 23.71 -25.70 -9.07
C GLY A 57 24.03 -24.30 -9.57
N GLU A 58 25.20 -23.78 -9.17
CA GLU A 58 25.60 -22.39 -9.39
C GLU A 58 25.73 -21.98 -10.87
N LYS A 59 25.90 -22.94 -11.79
CA LYS A 59 26.02 -22.69 -13.23
C LYS A 59 24.78 -21.99 -13.82
N ARG A 60 23.60 -22.14 -13.19
CA ARG A 60 22.34 -21.52 -13.62
C ARG A 60 21.88 -20.37 -12.73
N LYS A 61 22.76 -19.82 -11.88
CA LYS A 61 22.43 -18.78 -10.88
C LYS A 61 21.65 -17.60 -11.47
N LYS A 62 22.04 -17.07 -12.64
CA LYS A 62 21.34 -15.95 -13.32
C LYS A 62 19.88 -16.29 -13.65
N LEU A 63 19.65 -17.47 -14.24
CA LEU A 63 18.32 -17.97 -14.60
C LEU A 63 17.44 -18.21 -13.36
N ILE A 64 18.02 -18.78 -12.30
CA ILE A 64 17.32 -19.09 -11.05
C ILE A 64 16.90 -17.80 -10.34
N THR A 65 17.77 -16.79 -10.26
CA THR A 65 17.41 -15.49 -9.66
C THR A 65 16.26 -14.83 -10.39
N LEU A 66 16.27 -14.88 -11.72
CA LEU A 66 15.24 -14.28 -12.55
C LEU A 66 13.89 -15.01 -12.36
N LEU A 67 13.88 -16.34 -12.47
CA LEU A 67 12.68 -17.15 -12.25
C LEU A 67 12.12 -17.02 -10.83
N PHE A 68 12.99 -17.03 -9.82
CA PHE A 68 12.58 -16.88 -8.42
C PHE A 68 11.95 -15.51 -8.17
N GLY A 69 12.54 -14.44 -8.71
CA GLY A 69 11.99 -13.09 -8.63
C GLY A 69 10.60 -12.99 -9.27
N ILE A 70 10.41 -13.57 -10.45
CA ILE A 70 9.11 -13.62 -11.14
C ILE A 70 8.09 -14.40 -10.30
N LEU A 71 8.46 -15.58 -9.81
CA LEU A 71 7.57 -16.45 -9.04
C LEU A 71 7.10 -15.79 -7.75
N VAL A 72 8.03 -15.22 -6.97
CA VAL A 72 7.71 -14.50 -5.73
C VAL A 72 6.82 -13.28 -6.02
N SER A 73 7.12 -12.54 -7.09
CA SER A 73 6.31 -11.39 -7.50
C SER A 73 4.87 -11.78 -7.78
N ILE A 74 4.64 -12.84 -8.58
CA ILE A 74 3.31 -13.35 -8.88
C ILE A 74 2.62 -13.84 -7.59
N LEU A 75 3.35 -14.60 -6.75
CA LEU A 75 2.83 -15.14 -5.50
C LEU A 75 2.32 -14.05 -4.55
N LEU A 76 2.94 -12.87 -4.55
CA LEU A 76 2.51 -11.73 -3.73
C LEU A 76 1.38 -10.92 -4.37
N LEU A 77 1.41 -10.72 -5.70
CA LEU A 77 0.42 -9.91 -6.42
C LEU A 77 -0.96 -10.57 -6.50
N VAL A 78 -1.01 -11.89 -6.68
CA VAL A 78 -2.26 -12.65 -6.82
C VAL A 78 -3.18 -12.49 -5.59
N PRO A 79 -2.76 -12.80 -4.35
CA PRO A 79 -3.61 -12.63 -3.18
C PRO A 79 -3.96 -11.16 -2.93
N ALA A 80 -3.05 -10.22 -3.17
CA ALA A 80 -3.33 -8.79 -3.04
C ALA A 80 -4.44 -8.33 -3.99
N TYR A 81 -4.46 -8.83 -5.23
CA TYR A 81 -5.52 -8.56 -6.19
C TYR A 81 -6.88 -9.14 -5.72
N PHE A 82 -6.89 -10.40 -5.26
CA PHE A 82 -8.12 -11.03 -4.75
C PHE A 82 -8.68 -10.32 -3.52
N ILE A 83 -7.82 -9.90 -2.58
CA ILE A 83 -8.22 -9.12 -1.39
C ILE A 83 -8.83 -7.79 -1.83
N THR A 84 -8.16 -7.06 -2.73
CA THR A 84 -8.66 -5.77 -3.24
C THR A 84 -10.02 -5.92 -3.91
N LYS A 85 -10.19 -6.97 -4.72
CA LYS A 85 -11.45 -7.29 -5.38
C LYS A 85 -12.54 -7.63 -4.36
N SER A 86 -12.23 -8.47 -3.37
CA SER A 86 -13.18 -8.90 -2.34
C SER A 86 -13.65 -7.71 -1.50
N VAL A 87 -12.74 -6.86 -1.02
CA VAL A 87 -13.09 -5.65 -0.28
C VAL A 87 -13.94 -4.71 -1.14
N GLY A 88 -13.56 -4.52 -2.41
CA GLY A 88 -14.33 -3.71 -3.35
C GLY A 88 -15.74 -4.23 -3.57
N GLN A 89 -15.91 -5.52 -3.81
CA GLN A 89 -17.20 -6.16 -4.06
C GLN A 89 -18.08 -6.20 -2.81
N THR A 90 -17.55 -6.56 -1.64
CA THR A 90 -18.30 -6.53 -0.37
C THR A 90 -18.80 -5.13 -0.05
N THR A 91 -17.99 -4.12 -0.33
CA THR A 91 -18.38 -2.72 -0.14
C THR A 91 -19.51 -2.32 -1.11
N LEU A 92 -19.39 -2.67 -2.39
CA LEU A 92 -20.41 -2.36 -3.39
C LEU A 92 -21.73 -3.07 -3.10
N ASN A 93 -21.66 -4.33 -2.66
CA ASN A 93 -22.83 -5.11 -2.28
C ASN A 93 -23.49 -4.54 -1.02
N ALA A 94 -22.73 -4.21 0.03
CA ALA A 94 -23.27 -3.56 1.22
C ALA A 94 -23.97 -2.23 0.90
N VAL A 95 -23.41 -1.40 0.02
CA VAL A 95 -24.06 -0.15 -0.42
C VAL A 95 -25.34 -0.43 -1.20
N ASN A 96 -25.37 -1.45 -2.06
CA ASN A 96 -26.56 -1.84 -2.81
C ASN A 96 -27.65 -2.44 -1.90
N ASP A 97 -27.26 -3.24 -0.90
CA ASP A 97 -28.18 -3.87 0.05
C ASP A 97 -28.80 -2.82 1.00
N ILE A 98 -28.02 -1.79 1.38
CA ILE A 98 -28.54 -0.61 2.10
C ILE A 98 -29.49 0.19 1.20
N LYS A 99 -29.17 0.36 -0.09
CA LYS A 99 -30.02 1.10 -1.05
C LYS A 99 -31.34 0.38 -1.33
N ASN A 100 -31.34 -0.95 -1.30
CA ASN A 100 -32.50 -1.81 -1.57
C ASN A 100 -33.31 -2.16 -0.31
N ASN A 101 -33.02 -1.55 0.85
CA ASN A 101 -33.65 -1.85 2.15
C ASN A 101 -33.54 -3.33 2.59
N THR A 102 -32.59 -4.10 2.05
CA THR A 102 -32.38 -5.51 2.40
C THR A 102 -31.33 -5.70 3.50
N PHE A 103 -30.49 -4.70 3.75
CA PHE A 103 -29.50 -4.73 4.83
C PHE A 103 -30.10 -4.17 6.13
N GLN A 104 -30.46 -5.05 7.07
CA GLN A 104 -30.82 -4.66 8.43
C GLN A 104 -29.58 -4.78 9.31
N LEU A 105 -29.07 -3.66 9.84
CA LEU A 105 -28.06 -3.73 10.89
C LEU A 105 -28.73 -4.34 12.13
N PRO A 106 -28.22 -5.44 12.69
CA PRO A 106 -28.74 -5.95 13.95
C PRO A 106 -28.56 -4.89 15.04
N ALA A 107 -29.54 -4.82 15.95
CA ALA A 107 -29.47 -3.95 17.11
C ALA A 107 -28.21 -4.28 17.94
N PRO A 108 -27.55 -3.26 18.52
CA PRO A 108 -26.39 -3.48 19.37
C PRO A 108 -26.79 -4.34 20.58
N ASP A 109 -25.95 -5.31 20.91
CA ASP A 109 -26.07 -6.10 22.14
C ASP A 109 -25.92 -5.18 23.36
N GLU A 110 -26.68 -5.42 24.43
CA GLU A 110 -26.62 -4.64 25.67
C GLU A 110 -25.21 -4.65 26.29
N SER A 111 -24.45 -5.71 26.02
CA SER A 111 -23.04 -5.86 26.40
C SER A 111 -22.13 -4.74 25.88
N VAL A 112 -22.53 -4.03 24.81
CA VAL A 112 -21.79 -2.90 24.23
C VAL A 112 -21.88 -1.66 25.14
N LYS A 113 -22.97 -1.51 25.89
CA LYS A 113 -23.19 -0.40 26.82
C LYS A 113 -22.24 -0.48 28.02
N GLU A 114 -21.78 -1.68 28.36
CA GLU A 114 -20.90 -1.95 29.49
C GLU A 114 -19.41 -1.66 29.20
N TRP A 115 -19.06 -1.30 27.96
CA TRP A 115 -17.67 -1.02 27.61
C TRP A 115 -17.13 0.23 28.31
N PRO A 116 -15.99 0.14 29.02
CA PRO A 116 -15.42 1.27 29.72
C PRO A 116 -15.01 2.39 28.73
N MET A 117 -15.25 3.64 29.15
CA MET A 117 -15.04 4.92 28.43
C MET A 117 -15.97 5.25 27.25
N VAL A 118 -16.47 4.28 26.46
CA VAL A 118 -17.18 4.60 25.19
C VAL A 118 -18.50 3.86 24.95
N GLY A 119 -18.91 2.94 25.84
CA GLY A 119 -20.06 2.05 25.61
C GLY A 119 -21.39 2.77 25.38
N GLY A 120 -21.68 3.83 26.15
CA GLY A 120 -22.93 4.59 26.02
C GLY A 120 -23.10 5.26 24.65
N ASN A 121 -22.08 6.00 24.21
CA ASN A 121 -22.10 6.69 22.92
C ASN A 121 -22.14 5.69 21.76
N ILE A 122 -21.38 4.59 21.83
CA ILE A 122 -21.37 3.58 20.77
C ILE A 122 -22.72 2.87 20.68
N TYR A 123 -23.34 2.53 21.81
CA TYR A 123 -24.67 1.90 21.84
C TYR A 123 -25.74 2.82 21.25
N GLU A 124 -25.75 4.10 21.61
CA GLU A 124 -26.73 5.07 21.10
C GLU A 124 -26.56 5.31 19.59
N ASN A 125 -25.32 5.54 19.13
CA ASN A 125 -25.02 5.72 17.71
C ASN A 125 -25.32 4.46 16.88
N TRP A 126 -25.03 3.26 17.40
CA TRP A 126 -25.37 2.00 16.73
C TRP A 126 -26.89 1.79 16.70
N SER A 127 -27.59 2.01 17.82
CA SER A 127 -29.06 1.90 17.87
C SER A 127 -29.75 2.86 16.89
N ASN A 128 -29.27 4.10 16.81
CA ASN A 128 -29.76 5.07 15.84
C ASN A 128 -29.46 4.64 14.39
N ALA A 129 -28.28 4.06 14.15
CA ALA A 129 -27.93 3.48 12.86
C ALA A 129 -28.78 2.25 12.53
N SER A 130 -29.09 1.35 13.46
CA SER A 130 -29.92 0.17 13.22
C SER A 130 -31.38 0.51 12.97
N THR A 131 -31.88 1.59 13.58
CA THR A 131 -33.27 2.03 13.43
C THR A 131 -33.51 2.71 12.08
N ASP A 132 -32.54 3.48 11.58
CA ASP A 132 -32.70 4.22 10.33
C ASP A 132 -31.36 4.44 9.58
N LEU A 133 -30.75 3.32 9.14
CA LEU A 133 -29.46 3.29 8.42
C LEU A 133 -29.39 4.28 7.25
N LYS A 134 -30.52 4.46 6.57
CA LYS A 134 -30.64 5.34 5.41
C LYS A 134 -30.51 6.80 5.81
N LYS A 135 -31.13 7.21 6.93
CA LYS A 135 -31.10 8.59 7.42
C LYS A 135 -29.72 8.96 7.95
N TYR A 136 -29.10 8.07 8.74
CA TYR A 136 -27.73 8.24 9.23
C TYR A 136 -26.69 8.30 8.10
N SER A 137 -26.83 7.42 7.10
CA SER A 137 -25.94 7.42 5.93
C SER A 137 -26.09 8.68 5.09
N ILE A 138 -27.32 9.20 4.91
CA ILE A 138 -27.57 10.43 4.13
C ILE A 138 -26.99 11.65 4.84
N GLU A 139 -27.10 11.72 6.16
CA GLU A 139 -26.61 12.85 6.97
C GLU A 139 -25.07 12.92 7.03
N HIS A 140 -24.39 11.77 6.92
CA HIS A 140 -22.91 11.69 6.94
C HIS A 140 -22.29 11.40 5.57
N LYS A 141 -23.05 11.54 4.47
CA LYS A 141 -22.61 11.25 3.10
C LYS A 141 -21.35 12.03 2.71
N ASP A 142 -21.29 13.31 3.02
CA ASP A 142 -20.19 14.18 2.56
C ASP A 142 -18.87 13.82 3.24
N PHE A 143 -18.89 13.50 4.54
CA PHE A 143 -17.71 13.01 5.27
C PHE A 143 -17.25 11.64 4.75
N LEU A 144 -18.19 10.72 4.52
CA LEU A 144 -17.89 9.38 4.01
C LEU A 144 -17.41 9.40 2.56
N LEU A 145 -17.90 10.30 1.72
CA LEU A 145 -17.49 10.40 0.31
C LEU A 145 -16.17 11.17 0.15
N ASP A 146 -15.94 12.24 0.91
CA ASP A 146 -14.72 13.05 0.81
C ASP A 146 -13.50 12.33 1.42
N GLN A 147 -13.68 11.68 2.57
CA GLN A 147 -12.60 10.95 3.24
C GLN A 147 -12.25 9.65 2.52
N ARG A 148 -13.26 8.98 1.93
CA ARG A 148 -13.07 7.81 1.08
C ARG A 148 -12.44 8.17 -0.26
N SER A 149 -12.84 9.27 -0.90
CA SER A 149 -12.27 9.64 -2.20
C SER A 149 -10.78 10.02 -2.07
N LYS A 150 -10.38 10.74 -1.02
CA LYS A 150 -8.98 11.13 -0.79
C LYS A 150 -8.06 9.95 -0.48
N GLN A 151 -8.47 9.03 0.39
CA GLN A 151 -7.63 7.85 0.72
C GLN A 151 -7.64 6.80 -0.38
N LEU A 152 -8.77 6.61 -1.05
CA LEU A 152 -8.92 5.58 -2.08
C LEU A 152 -8.28 5.98 -3.41
N THR A 153 -8.25 7.26 -3.80
CA THR A 153 -7.56 7.70 -5.03
C THR A 153 -6.05 7.70 -4.89
N GLY A 154 -5.51 8.16 -3.75
CA GLY A 154 -4.08 8.08 -3.46
C GLY A 154 -3.57 6.64 -3.42
N PHE A 155 -4.27 5.75 -2.71
CA PHE A 155 -3.89 4.34 -2.61
C PHE A 155 -4.13 3.57 -3.92
N LYS A 156 -5.25 3.76 -4.62
CA LYS A 156 -5.48 3.10 -5.92
C LYS A 156 -4.51 3.58 -6.99
N GLY A 157 -4.18 4.88 -7.03
CA GLY A 157 -3.20 5.43 -7.96
C GLY A 157 -1.81 4.86 -7.72
N PHE A 158 -1.40 4.79 -6.45
CA PHE A 158 -0.15 4.14 -6.05
C PHE A 158 -0.14 2.65 -6.39
N LEU A 159 -1.18 1.90 -6.04
CA LEU A 159 -1.27 0.46 -6.29
C LEU A 159 -1.30 0.14 -7.80
N ALA A 160 -2.05 0.91 -8.58
CA ALA A 160 -2.09 0.77 -10.03
C ALA A 160 -0.74 1.08 -10.67
N ALA A 161 -0.10 2.19 -10.29
CA ALA A 161 1.24 2.54 -10.79
C ALA A 161 2.28 1.48 -10.40
N PHE A 162 2.19 0.94 -9.19
CA PHE A 162 3.08 -0.11 -8.70
C PHE A 162 2.91 -1.42 -9.48
N ILE A 163 1.66 -1.83 -9.75
CA ILE A 163 1.37 -3.01 -10.58
C ILE A 163 1.87 -2.80 -12.01
N THR A 164 1.60 -1.64 -12.62
CA THR A 164 2.05 -1.33 -13.98
C THR A 164 3.58 -1.31 -14.09
N PHE A 165 4.27 -0.72 -13.10
CA PHE A 165 5.73 -0.75 -13.02
C PHE A 165 6.27 -2.18 -12.89
N PHE A 166 5.65 -3.01 -12.04
CA PHE A 166 6.03 -4.40 -11.88
C PHE A 166 5.85 -5.22 -13.16
N VAL A 167 4.73 -5.03 -13.86
CA VAL A 167 4.48 -5.68 -15.15
C VAL A 167 5.51 -5.25 -16.19
N ALA A 168 5.82 -3.97 -16.27
CA ALA A 168 6.86 -3.44 -17.16
C ALA A 168 8.25 -4.01 -16.84
N PHE A 169 8.59 -4.14 -15.56
CA PHE A 169 9.84 -4.75 -15.11
C PHE A 169 9.94 -6.23 -15.48
N LEU A 170 8.86 -7.00 -15.29
CA LEU A 170 8.80 -8.41 -15.71
C LEU A 170 8.97 -8.55 -17.23
N LEU A 171 8.32 -7.68 -18.02
CA LEU A 171 8.49 -7.65 -19.48
C LEU A 171 9.93 -7.30 -19.90
N SER A 172 10.55 -6.33 -19.23
CA SER A 172 11.95 -5.95 -19.46
C SER A 172 12.92 -7.11 -19.16
N LEU A 173 12.69 -7.87 -18.08
CA LEU A 173 13.48 -9.06 -17.76
C LEU A 173 13.40 -10.14 -18.85
N VAL A 174 12.21 -10.37 -19.40
CA VAL A 174 12.00 -11.31 -20.51
C VAL A 174 12.74 -10.84 -21.76
N PHE A 175 12.64 -9.54 -22.08
CA PHE A 175 13.36 -8.95 -23.20
C PHE A 175 14.88 -9.06 -23.04
N MET A 176 15.41 -8.77 -21.85
CA MET A 176 16.84 -8.85 -21.56
C MET A 176 17.35 -10.30 -21.66
N TYR A 177 16.56 -11.27 -21.21
CA TYR A 177 16.89 -12.69 -21.38
C TYR A 177 16.94 -13.12 -22.84
N HIS A 178 16.09 -12.56 -23.70
CA HIS A 178 16.10 -12.82 -25.14
C HIS A 178 17.12 -11.98 -25.93
N SER A 179 17.59 -10.86 -25.37
CA SER A 179 18.50 -9.93 -26.08
C SER A 179 19.88 -10.51 -26.40
N ASP A 180 20.28 -11.59 -25.71
CA ASP A 180 21.53 -12.32 -25.98
C ASP A 180 21.48 -13.17 -27.28
N TYR A 181 20.29 -13.33 -27.89
CA TYR A 181 20.10 -14.02 -29.18
C TYR A 181 20.13 -13.08 -30.39
N ALA A 182 20.07 -11.76 -30.18
CA ALA A 182 20.06 -10.76 -31.26
C ALA A 182 21.47 -10.31 -31.70
N ASN A 183 22.52 -10.82 -31.04
CA ASN A 183 23.91 -10.45 -31.29
C ASN A 183 24.77 -11.64 -31.81
N LYS A 184 24.12 -12.62 -32.43
CA LYS A 184 24.73 -13.69 -33.24
C LYS A 184 24.16 -13.65 -34.65
#